data_AF-A0A9W7L661-F1
#
_entry.id   AF-A0A9W7L661-F1
#
_cell.length_a   1.000
_cell.length_b   1.000
_cell.length_c   1.000
_cell.angle_alpha   90.00
_cell.angle_beta   90.00
_cell.angle_gamma   90.00
#
_symmetry.space_group_name_H-M   'P 1'
#
loop_
_entity.id
_entity.type
_entity.pdbx_description
1 polymer ?
#
loop_
_entity_poly.entity_id
_entity_poly.type
_entity_poly.pdbx_seq_one_letter_code
_entity_poly.pdbx_strand_id
1 'polypeptide(L)'
;MGDRILALTVTELQSESLPNPVPRDYVGVLAKELSAVVSNNFMSTNLPIVLPSLSSSLTPEQSRQVHAKGTMLEAAVYSVSKMPNGRQAIDELARFLLEEWRSKAFLPGDNFKGRLLELGGEFEVFKKEGYADNEPKWKGEARMGEVVEVATAGRKVDAEQKAAKKLFQRLGLS
;
A
#
# COMPACT_ATOMS: atom_id res chain seq x y z
N MET A 1 1.43 -0.17 -23.85
CA MET A 1 0.82 1.19 -23.86
C MET A 1 -0.14 1.37 -22.69
N GLY A 2 -1.01 0.41 -22.36
CA GLY A 2 -1.89 0.51 -21.19
C GLY A 2 -1.14 0.45 -19.84
N ASP A 3 -0.08 -0.34 -19.76
CA ASP A 3 0.91 -0.34 -18.68
C ASP A 3 1.40 1.06 -18.30
N ARG A 4 1.82 1.86 -19.30
CA ARG A 4 2.33 3.22 -19.11
C ARG A 4 1.24 4.18 -18.66
N ILE A 5 0.03 4.03 -19.20
CA ILE A 5 -1.12 4.84 -18.80
C ILE A 5 -1.45 4.58 -17.34
N LEU A 6 -1.56 3.31 -16.94
CA LEU A 6 -1.84 2.93 -15.56
C LEU A 6 -0.73 3.40 -14.61
N ALA A 7 0.54 3.20 -14.98
CA ALA A 7 1.67 3.63 -14.16
C ALA A 7 1.72 5.15 -13.97
N LEU A 8 1.43 5.92 -15.02
CA LEU A 8 1.34 7.38 -14.93
C LEU A 8 0.21 7.80 -13.98
N THR A 9 -0.99 7.23 -14.14
CA THR A 9 -2.13 7.52 -13.27
C THR A 9 -1.84 7.18 -11.80
N VAL A 10 -1.22 6.03 -11.53
CA VAL A 10 -0.81 5.65 -10.17
C VAL A 10 0.17 6.67 -9.59
N THR A 11 1.15 7.10 -10.40
CA THR A 11 2.15 8.10 -9.97
C THR A 11 1.50 9.45 -9.67
N GLU A 12 0.56 9.90 -10.51
CA GLU A 12 -0.20 11.14 -10.31
C GLU A 12 -0.99 11.08 -8.99
N LEU A 13 -1.74 9.99 -8.74
CA LEU A 13 -2.47 9.80 -7.48
C LEU A 13 -1.57 9.74 -6.25
N GLN A 14 -0.40 9.10 -6.36
CA GLN A 14 0.59 9.09 -5.28
C GLN A 14 1.13 10.50 -5.02
N SER A 15 1.32 11.31 -6.06
CA SER A 15 1.83 12.68 -5.93
C SER A 15 0.85 13.63 -5.24
N GLU A 16 -0.46 13.43 -5.45
CA GLU A 16 -1.53 14.18 -4.75
C GLU A 16 -1.54 13.92 -3.24
N SER A 17 -1.02 12.77 -2.81
CA SER A 17 -0.99 12.33 -1.41
C SER A 17 0.37 12.59 -0.73
N LEU A 18 1.26 13.35 -1.37
CA LEU A 18 2.60 13.60 -0.84
C LEU A 18 2.58 14.56 0.36
N PRO A 19 3.27 14.21 1.47
CA PRO A 19 3.53 15.18 2.52
C PRO A 19 4.46 16.28 2.00
N ASN A 20 4.24 17.52 2.44
CA ASN A 20 5.11 18.66 2.16
C ASN A 20 5.75 19.13 3.47
N PRO A 21 7.10 19.07 3.62
CA PRO A 21 8.10 18.66 2.63
C PRO A 21 8.15 17.14 2.41
N VAL A 22 8.56 16.73 1.20
CA VAL A 22 8.71 15.31 0.83
C VAL A 22 9.96 14.73 1.49
N PRO A 23 9.86 13.67 2.31
CA PRO A 23 11.02 13.02 2.92
C PRO A 23 11.96 12.42 1.86
N ARG A 24 13.26 12.38 2.15
CA ARG A 24 14.32 11.97 1.20
C ARG A 24 14.12 10.55 0.63
N ASP A 25 13.62 9.63 1.45
CA ASP A 25 13.44 8.22 1.07
C ASP A 25 12.02 7.91 0.56
N TYR A 26 11.11 8.89 0.59
CA TYR A 26 9.71 8.74 0.22
C TYR A 26 9.55 8.36 -1.26
N VAL A 27 10.41 8.90 -2.13
CA VAL A 27 10.42 8.60 -3.57
C VAL A 27 10.72 7.12 -3.82
N GLY A 28 11.62 6.51 -3.05
CA GLY A 28 11.93 5.09 -3.17
C GLY A 28 10.77 4.19 -2.75
N VAL A 29 10.02 4.59 -1.72
CA VAL A 29 8.81 3.87 -1.29
C VAL A 29 7.72 3.95 -2.34
N LEU A 30 7.46 5.13 -2.91
CA LEU A 30 6.47 5.30 -3.97
C LEU A 30 6.84 4.49 -5.23
N ALA A 31 8.12 4.45 -5.59
CA ALA A 31 8.60 3.65 -6.72
C ALA A 31 8.42 2.14 -6.48
N LYS A 32 8.66 1.65 -5.24
CA LYS A 32 8.39 0.25 -4.87
C LYS A 32 6.89 -0.07 -4.94
N GLU A 33 6.05 0.80 -4.39
CA GLU A 33 4.59 0.66 -4.42
C GLU A 33 4.08 0.65 -5.87
N LEU A 34 4.49 1.62 -6.69
CA LEU A 34 4.17 1.68 -8.11
C LEU A 34 4.53 0.36 -8.80
N SER A 35 5.79 -0.08 -8.65
CA SER A 35 6.29 -1.32 -9.27
C SER A 35 5.47 -2.55 -8.85
N ALA A 36 5.01 -2.60 -7.60
CA ALA A 36 4.21 -3.70 -7.10
C ALA A 36 2.77 -3.67 -7.63
N VAL A 37 2.14 -2.49 -7.62
CA VAL A 37 0.77 -2.25 -8.08
C VAL A 37 0.61 -2.57 -9.57
N VAL A 38 1.56 -2.14 -10.41
CA VAL A 38 1.51 -2.40 -11.86
C VAL A 38 2.17 -3.73 -12.25
N SER A 39 2.54 -4.57 -11.29
CA SER A 39 3.13 -5.87 -11.60
C SER A 39 2.08 -6.81 -12.20
N ASN A 40 2.49 -7.60 -13.20
CA ASN A 40 1.64 -8.63 -13.79
C ASN A 40 1.07 -9.60 -12.74
N ASN A 41 1.86 -9.91 -11.71
CA ASN A 41 1.41 -10.77 -10.64
C ASN A 41 0.20 -10.17 -9.90
N PHE A 42 0.34 -8.93 -9.43
CA PHE A 42 -0.72 -8.24 -8.69
C PHE A 42 -1.95 -7.96 -9.56
N MET A 43 -1.75 -7.50 -10.80
CA MET A 43 -2.85 -7.30 -11.75
C MET A 43 -3.59 -8.62 -12.04
N SER A 44 -2.87 -9.74 -12.18
CA SER A 44 -3.49 -11.05 -12.44
C SER A 44 -4.36 -11.54 -11.28
N THR A 45 -3.97 -11.24 -10.04
CA THR A 45 -4.74 -11.60 -8.84
C THR A 45 -6.03 -10.81 -8.74
N ASN A 46 -6.03 -9.57 -9.22
CA ASN A 46 -7.20 -8.69 -9.19
C ASN A 46 -8.05 -8.73 -10.47
N LEU A 47 -7.58 -9.39 -11.54
CA LEU A 47 -8.31 -9.53 -12.81
C LEU A 47 -9.76 -10.03 -12.64
N PRO A 48 -10.08 -11.01 -11.77
CA PRO A 48 -11.47 -11.45 -11.58
C PRO A 48 -12.40 -10.38 -11.00
N ILE A 49 -11.84 -9.41 -10.28
CA ILE A 49 -12.60 -8.31 -9.67
C ILE A 49 -12.76 -7.18 -10.70
N VAL A 50 -11.68 -6.83 -11.41
CA VAL A 50 -11.65 -5.71 -12.35
C VAL A 50 -12.38 -6.05 -13.66
N LEU A 51 -12.20 -7.26 -14.19
CA LEU A 51 -12.78 -7.73 -15.45
C LEU A 51 -13.44 -9.12 -15.25
N PRO A 52 -14.54 -9.20 -14.49
CA PRO A 52 -15.15 -10.48 -14.10
C PRO A 52 -15.60 -11.31 -15.31
N SER A 53 -16.26 -10.69 -16.29
CA SER A 53 -16.72 -11.38 -17.50
C SER A 53 -15.55 -11.97 -18.30
N LEU A 54 -14.47 -11.20 -18.45
CA LEU A 54 -13.27 -11.65 -19.16
C LEU A 54 -12.57 -12.79 -18.41
N SER A 55 -12.41 -12.64 -17.09
CA SER A 55 -11.81 -13.68 -16.24
C SER A 55 -12.58 -14.99 -16.29
N SER A 56 -13.92 -14.94 -16.37
CA SER A 56 -14.77 -16.14 -16.43
C SER A 56 -14.70 -16.87 -17.77
N SER A 57 -14.25 -16.18 -18.83
CA SER A 57 -14.13 -16.74 -20.18
C SER A 57 -12.77 -17.40 -20.47
N LEU A 58 -11.82 -17.33 -19.53
CA LEU A 58 -10.49 -17.89 -19.68
C LEU A 58 -10.50 -19.42 -19.63
N THR A 59 -9.73 -20.06 -20.51
CA THR A 59 -9.47 -21.50 -20.38
C THR A 59 -8.67 -21.81 -19.10
N PRO A 60 -8.65 -23.06 -18.61
CA PRO A 60 -7.82 -23.44 -17.48
C PRO A 60 -6.33 -23.14 -17.67
N GLU A 61 -5.81 -23.31 -18.89
CA GLU A 61 -4.43 -23.01 -19.24
C GLU A 61 -4.15 -21.50 -19.18
N GLN A 62 -5.02 -20.67 -19.76
CA GLN A 62 -4.90 -19.21 -19.71
C GLN A 62 -5.06 -18.69 -18.27
N SER A 63 -5.92 -19.35 -17.50
CA SER A 63 -6.13 -19.05 -16.08
C SER A 63 -4.90 -19.28 -15.21
N ARG A 64 -3.90 -20.03 -15.68
CA ARG A 64 -2.62 -20.25 -14.96
C ARG A 64 -1.51 -19.30 -15.42
N GLN A 65 -1.69 -18.58 -16.52
CA GLN A 65 -0.66 -17.70 -17.08
C GLN A 65 -0.76 -16.28 -16.52
N VAL A 66 0.00 -16.01 -15.46
CA VAL A 66 0.08 -14.70 -14.79
C VAL A 66 0.39 -13.57 -15.78
N HIS A 67 1.37 -13.78 -16.66
CA HIS A 67 1.76 -12.76 -17.63
C HIS A 67 0.63 -12.42 -18.60
N ALA A 68 -0.03 -13.44 -19.17
CA ALA A 68 -1.14 -13.24 -20.10
C ALA A 68 -2.29 -12.46 -19.45
N LYS A 69 -2.64 -12.76 -18.20
CA LYS A 69 -3.66 -12.03 -17.44
C LYS A 69 -3.29 -10.56 -17.21
N GLY A 70 -2.03 -10.29 -16.86
CA GLY A 70 -1.52 -8.93 -16.73
C GLY A 70 -1.63 -8.16 -18.05
N THR A 71 -1.18 -8.76 -19.15
CA THR A 71 -1.30 -8.18 -20.49
C THR A 71 -2.76 -7.90 -20.88
N MET A 72 -3.70 -8.76 -20.50
CA MET A 72 -5.13 -8.54 -20.77
C MET A 72 -5.66 -7.31 -20.05
N LEU A 73 -5.26 -7.09 -18.80
CA LEU A 73 -5.64 -5.89 -18.05
C LEU A 73 -5.02 -4.63 -18.67
N GLU A 74 -3.76 -4.68 -19.08
CA GLU A 74 -3.11 -3.59 -19.81
C GLU A 74 -3.83 -3.26 -21.13
N ALA A 75 -4.24 -4.28 -21.89
CA ALA A 75 -4.98 -4.10 -23.13
C ALA A 75 -6.36 -3.47 -22.88
N ALA A 76 -7.03 -3.87 -21.79
CA ALA A 76 -8.29 -3.26 -21.37
C ALA A 76 -8.11 -1.79 -20.98
N VAL A 77 -7.09 -1.45 -20.18
CA VAL A 77 -6.75 -0.07 -19.83
C VAL A 77 -6.50 0.77 -21.08
N TYR A 78 -5.74 0.25 -22.04
CA TYR A 78 -5.50 0.96 -23.30
C TYR A 78 -6.80 1.20 -24.07
N SER A 79 -7.67 0.19 -24.17
CA SER A 79 -8.94 0.31 -24.87
C SER A 79 -9.87 1.33 -24.20
N VAL A 80 -9.99 1.28 -22.87
CA VAL A 80 -10.77 2.23 -22.07
C VAL A 80 -10.25 3.65 -22.23
N SER A 81 -8.92 3.84 -22.32
CA SER A 81 -8.33 5.19 -22.51
C SER A 81 -8.78 5.90 -23.80
N LYS A 82 -9.31 5.15 -24.77
CA LYS A 82 -9.83 5.68 -26.05
C LYS A 82 -11.33 5.97 -26.02
N MET A 83 -12.03 5.60 -24.94
CA MET A 83 -13.47 5.77 -24.79
C MET A 83 -13.80 7.12 -24.10
N PRO A 84 -15.00 7.68 -24.33
CA PRO A 84 -15.50 8.80 -23.53
C PRO A 84 -15.47 8.45 -22.04
N ASN A 85 -15.00 9.37 -21.19
CA ASN A 85 -14.80 9.17 -19.74
C ASN A 85 -13.78 8.06 -19.36
N GLY A 86 -13.01 7.55 -20.32
CA GLY A 86 -12.02 6.50 -20.08
C GLY A 86 -10.98 6.87 -19.01
N ARG A 87 -10.60 8.15 -18.94
CA ARG A 87 -9.68 8.66 -17.93
C ARG A 87 -10.20 8.45 -16.51
N GLN A 88 -11.48 8.78 -16.25
CA GLN A 88 -12.08 8.62 -14.93
C GLN A 88 -12.10 7.15 -14.49
N ALA A 89 -12.46 6.24 -15.40
CA ALA A 89 -12.47 4.81 -15.11
C ALA A 89 -11.06 4.27 -14.79
N ILE A 90 -10.03 4.79 -15.47
CA ILE A 90 -8.63 4.43 -15.20
C ILE A 90 -8.16 5.00 -13.85
N ASP A 91 -8.56 6.23 -13.49
CA ASP A 91 -8.26 6.81 -12.18
C ASP A 91 -8.91 5.99 -11.06
N GLU A 92 -10.18 5.59 -11.23
CA GLU A 92 -10.88 4.72 -10.27
C GLU A 92 -10.21 3.34 -10.12
N LEU A 93 -9.80 2.74 -11.25
CA LEU A 93 -9.03 1.48 -11.23
C LEU A 93 -7.69 1.65 -10.51
N ALA A 94 -6.96 2.73 -10.78
CA ALA A 94 -5.68 2.98 -10.15
C ALA A 94 -5.82 3.19 -8.63
N ARG A 95 -6.85 3.92 -8.18
CA ARG A 95 -7.20 4.06 -6.75
C ARG A 95 -7.49 2.70 -6.12
N PHE A 96 -8.36 1.90 -6.75
CA PHE A 96 -8.67 0.56 -6.27
C PHE A 96 -7.42 -0.32 -6.14
N LEU A 97 -6.54 -0.35 -7.13
CA LEU A 97 -5.33 -1.18 -7.09
C LEU A 97 -4.34 -0.70 -6.02
N LEU A 98 -4.22 0.61 -5.80
CA LEU A 98 -3.42 1.18 -4.72
C LEU A 98 -3.97 0.79 -3.35
N GLU A 99 -5.28 0.95 -3.13
CA GLU A 99 -5.95 0.60 -1.88
C GLU A 99 -5.85 -0.91 -1.60
N GLU A 100 -6.06 -1.74 -2.62
CA GLU A 100 -5.96 -3.19 -2.52
C GLU A 100 -4.53 -3.66 -2.26
N TRP A 101 -3.53 -2.97 -2.83
CA TRP A 101 -2.13 -3.28 -2.55
C TRP A 101 -1.78 -2.88 -1.13
N ARG A 102 -2.20 -1.69 -0.69
CA ARG A 102 -2.00 -1.21 0.67
C ARG A 102 -2.64 -2.16 1.67
N SER A 103 -3.91 -2.51 1.54
CA SER A 103 -4.62 -3.43 2.44
C SER A 103 -3.94 -4.80 2.55
N LYS A 104 -3.36 -5.30 1.45
CA LYS A 104 -2.59 -6.57 1.41
C LYS A 104 -1.13 -6.43 1.84
N ALA A 105 -0.58 -5.22 1.83
CA ALA A 105 0.78 -4.90 2.30
C ALA A 105 0.80 -4.47 3.78
N PHE A 106 -0.32 -4.64 4.49
CA PHE A 106 -0.46 -4.48 5.94
C PHE A 106 -0.90 -5.79 6.59
N LEU A 107 -0.28 -6.90 6.19
CA LEU A 107 -0.57 -8.21 6.75
C LEU A 107 -0.08 -8.31 8.21
N PRO A 108 -0.70 -9.20 9.02
CA PRO A 108 -0.22 -9.50 10.36
C PRO A 108 1.23 -10.04 10.32
N GLY A 109 2.20 -9.17 10.58
CA GLY A 109 3.63 -9.51 10.52
C GLY A 109 4.51 -8.46 9.85
N ASP A 110 3.91 -7.47 9.18
CA ASP A 110 4.69 -6.39 8.54
C ASP A 110 5.45 -5.53 9.54
N ASN A 111 6.65 -5.08 9.13
CA ASN A 111 7.49 -4.20 9.91
C ASN A 111 6.99 -2.75 9.81
N PHE A 112 5.86 -2.45 10.46
CA PHE A 112 5.25 -1.12 10.52
C PHE A 112 6.25 -0.05 10.99
N LYS A 113 7.10 -0.37 11.97
CA LYS A 113 8.18 0.56 12.38
C LYS A 113 9.13 0.87 11.22
N GLY A 114 9.63 -0.16 10.54
CA GLY A 114 10.54 0.01 9.40
C GLY A 114 9.91 0.88 8.31
N ARG A 115 8.65 0.61 7.97
CA ARG A 115 7.92 1.38 6.96
C ARG A 115 7.65 2.82 7.39
N LEU A 116 7.34 3.05 8.67
CA LEU A 116 7.19 4.41 9.22
C LEU A 116 8.47 5.22 9.04
N LEU A 117 9.62 4.62 9.35
CA LEU A 117 10.94 5.26 9.20
C LEU A 117 11.27 5.52 7.72
N GLU A 118 10.97 4.57 6.82
CA GLU A 118 11.14 4.77 5.36
C GLU A 118 10.28 5.92 4.83
N LEU A 119 9.11 6.15 5.43
CA LEU A 119 8.21 7.25 5.10
C LEU A 119 8.59 8.58 5.77
N GLY A 120 9.74 8.64 6.46
CA GLY A 120 10.21 9.84 7.16
C GLY A 120 9.48 10.13 8.47
N GLY A 121 8.72 9.16 8.98
CA GLY A 121 8.12 9.23 10.31
C GLY A 121 9.14 9.04 11.43
N GLU A 122 8.75 9.46 12.63
CA GLU A 122 9.56 9.37 13.83
C GLU A 122 8.98 8.34 14.79
N PHE A 123 9.86 7.77 15.62
CA PHE A 123 9.45 6.76 16.58
C PHE A 123 10.26 6.86 17.88
N GLU A 124 9.56 6.88 19.01
CA GLU A 124 10.14 6.87 20.35
C GLU A 124 9.55 5.74 21.20
N VAL A 125 10.34 5.20 22.12
CA VAL A 125 9.86 4.16 23.05
C VAL A 125 10.48 4.33 24.43
N PHE A 126 9.61 4.23 25.42
CA PHE A 126 9.92 4.45 26.82
C PHE A 126 9.56 3.22 27.63
N LYS A 127 10.43 2.79 28.55
CA LYS A 127 10.03 1.84 29.60
C LYS A 127 9.11 2.60 30.56
N LYS A 128 7.91 2.09 30.81
CA LYS A 128 7.02 2.70 31.82
C LYS A 128 7.55 2.36 33.20
N GLU A 129 7.70 3.38 34.04
CA GLU A 129 8.04 3.25 35.46
C GLU A 129 6.83 2.72 36.26
N GLY A 130 7.09 2.02 37.37
CA GLY A 130 6.05 1.47 38.24
C GLY A 130 5.54 0.05 37.90
N TYR A 131 6.12 -0.61 36.89
CA TYR A 131 5.87 -2.02 36.60
C TYR A 131 7.02 -2.88 37.14
N ALA A 132 6.68 -4.03 37.72
CA ALA A 132 7.66 -4.98 38.23
C ALA A 132 8.56 -5.49 37.10
N ASP A 133 9.84 -5.75 37.39
CA ASP A 133 10.82 -6.14 36.37
C ASP A 133 10.52 -7.49 35.71
N ASN A 134 9.67 -8.32 36.33
CA ASN A 134 9.15 -9.56 35.75
C ASN A 134 7.97 -9.34 34.78
N GLU A 135 7.38 -8.13 34.73
CA GLU A 135 6.30 -7.76 33.79
C GLU A 135 6.46 -6.31 33.27
N PRO A 136 7.56 -5.99 32.57
CA PRO A 136 7.79 -4.64 32.10
C PRO A 136 6.72 -4.22 31.08
N LYS A 137 6.27 -2.96 31.16
CA LYS A 137 5.45 -2.33 30.12
C LYS A 137 6.27 -1.28 29.38
N TRP A 138 6.14 -1.28 28.07
CA TRP A 138 6.79 -0.35 27.16
C TRP A 138 5.72 0.51 26.49
N LYS A 139 5.94 1.83 26.45
CA LYS A 139 5.10 2.79 25.71
C LYS A 139 5.84 3.18 24.44
N GLY A 140 5.27 2.84 23.28
CA GLY A 140 5.74 3.30 21.98
C GLY A 140 4.92 4.49 21.49
N GLU A 141 5.58 5.46 20.89
CA GLU A 141 4.99 6.65 20.28
C GLU A 141 5.49 6.74 18.84
N ALA A 142 4.55 6.75 17.90
CA ALA A 142 4.81 6.88 16.47
C ALA A 142 4.27 8.23 15.99
N ARG A 143 5.05 8.94 15.16
CA ARG A 143 4.69 10.25 14.62
C ARG A 143 4.92 10.32 13.11
N MET A 144 4.00 10.97 12.40
CA MET A 144 4.21 11.38 11.01
C MET A 144 3.52 12.73 10.80
N GLY A 145 4.32 13.77 10.57
CA GLY A 145 3.84 15.15 10.62
C GLY A 145 3.26 15.50 11.99
N GLU A 146 2.03 16.01 12.01
CA GLU A 146 1.31 16.36 13.25
C GLU A 146 0.56 15.18 13.87
N VAL A 147 0.45 14.04 13.17
CA VAL A 147 -0.30 12.88 13.67
C VAL A 147 0.61 12.04 14.56
N VAL A 148 0.15 11.80 15.78
CA VAL A 148 0.85 11.01 16.79
C VAL A 148 -0.07 9.91 17.31
N GLU A 149 0.46 8.69 17.37
CA GLU A 149 -0.25 7.55 17.94
C GLU A 149 0.61 6.79 18.95
N VAL A 150 -0.06 6.25 19.97
CA VAL A 150 0.59 5.63 21.12
C VAL A 150 0.04 4.23 21.38
N ALA A 151 0.95 3.31 21.68
CA ALA A 151 0.60 1.97 22.12
C ALA A 151 1.46 1.51 23.31
N THR A 152 0.89 0.62 24.13
CA THR A 152 1.63 -0.03 25.22
C THR A 152 1.68 -1.54 24.98
N ALA A 153 2.82 -2.17 25.25
CA ALA A 153 2.99 -3.62 25.16
C ALA A 153 3.97 -4.16 26.22
N GLY A 154 4.01 -5.49 26.40
CA GLY A 154 4.93 -6.15 27.33
C GLY A 154 6.37 -6.22 26.83
N ARG A 155 6.59 -6.11 25.51
CA ARG A 155 7.93 -6.04 24.90
C ARG A 155 8.10 -4.72 24.18
N LYS A 156 9.34 -4.22 24.16
CA LYS A 156 9.73 -2.99 23.45
C LYS A 156 9.23 -3.04 22.01
N VAL A 157 9.65 -4.05 21.24
CA VAL A 157 9.33 -4.22 19.81
C VAL A 157 7.82 -4.24 19.56
N ASP A 158 7.04 -4.90 20.40
CA ASP A 158 5.58 -4.96 20.23
C ASP A 158 4.92 -3.59 20.44
N ALA A 159 5.46 -2.76 21.34
CA ALA A 159 4.96 -1.41 21.56
C ALA A 159 5.25 -0.54 20.33
N GLU A 160 6.41 -0.73 19.69
CA GLU A 160 6.78 -0.01 18.47
C GLU A 160 5.87 -0.38 17.29
N GLN A 161 5.71 -1.67 17.04
CA GLN A 161 4.87 -2.15 15.94
C GLN A 161 3.42 -1.75 16.12
N LYS A 162 2.89 -1.81 17.36
CA LYS A 162 1.50 -1.42 17.64
C LYS A 162 1.26 0.08 17.48
N ALA A 163 2.20 0.91 17.92
CA ALA A 163 2.08 2.37 17.78
C ALA A 163 2.16 2.79 16.30
N ALA A 164 3.13 2.24 15.55
CA ALA A 164 3.23 2.49 14.11
C ALA A 164 1.99 1.98 13.34
N LYS A 165 1.49 0.79 13.68
CA LYS A 165 0.25 0.26 13.08
C LYS A 165 -0.96 1.17 13.33
N LYS A 166 -1.13 1.65 14.57
CA LYS A 166 -2.21 2.61 14.89
C LYS A 166 -2.08 3.90 14.10
N LEU A 167 -0.86 4.41 13.96
CA LEU A 167 -0.60 5.61 13.16
C LEU A 167 -1.03 5.42 11.71
N PHE A 168 -0.67 4.29 11.11
CA PHE A 168 -1.11 3.95 9.74
C PHE A 168 -2.64 3.83 9.62
N GLN A 169 -3.31 3.18 10.57
CA GLN A 169 -4.77 3.13 10.62
C GLN A 169 -5.40 4.52 10.74
N ARG A 170 -4.82 5.40 11.57
CA ARG A 170 -5.29 6.77 11.75
C ARG A 170 -5.15 7.61 10.48
N LEU A 171 -4.13 7.32 9.68
CA LEU A 171 -3.85 7.98 8.40
C LEU A 171 -4.61 7.35 7.21
N GLY A 172 -5.41 6.30 7.43
CA GLY A 172 -6.09 5.58 6.35
C GLY A 172 -5.14 4.77 5.45
N LEU A 173 -3.94 4.48 5.95
CA LEU A 173 -2.91 3.71 5.27
C LEU A 173 -2.86 2.28 5.86
N SER A 174 -3.99 1.60 6.04
CA SER A 174 -4.05 0.27 6.70
C SER A 174 -4.73 -0.79 5.88
#